data_AF-A0AAN7Z0U1-F1
#
_entry.id   AF-A0AAN7Z0U1-F1
#
_cell.length_a   1.000
_cell.length_b   1.000
_cell.length_c   1.000
_cell.angle_alpha   90.00
_cell.angle_beta   90.00
_cell.angle_gamma   90.00
#
_symmetry.space_group_name_H-M   'P 1'
#
loop_
_entity.id
_entity.type
_entity.pdbx_description
1 polymer ?
#
loop_
_entity_poly.entity_id
_entity_poly.type
_entity_poly.pdbx_seq_one_letter_code
_entity_poly.pdbx_strand_id
1 'polypeptide(L)'
;MFSKQILPFALATLALQAQARPRCKSPPNGKAIYMISNEKDNAVLALPIGKDGLLAPGTATLTATGGTGMTGVDSKGQPAVPDALFSQSSVTIAGNV
;
A
#
# COMPACT_ATOMS: atom_id res chain seq x y z
N MET A 1 -10.17 -31.58 56.04
CA MET A 1 -10.43 -31.16 54.65
C MET A 1 -10.37 -29.65 54.59
N PHE A 2 -9.21 -29.07 54.27
CA PHE A 2 -9.04 -27.61 54.14
C PHE A 2 -9.11 -27.25 52.65
N SER A 3 -10.20 -26.58 52.27
CA SER A 3 -10.49 -26.14 50.91
C SER A 3 -9.59 -24.97 50.52
N LYS A 4 -8.82 -25.13 49.43
CA LYS A 4 -7.99 -24.07 48.84
C LYS A 4 -8.88 -23.10 48.06
N GLN A 5 -8.96 -21.85 48.49
CA GLN A 5 -9.47 -20.76 47.64
C GLN A 5 -8.28 -20.11 46.92
N ILE A 6 -8.15 -20.39 45.63
CA ILE A 6 -7.22 -19.69 44.73
C ILE A 6 -8.01 -18.53 44.11
N LEU A 7 -7.64 -17.31 44.49
CA LEU A 7 -8.17 -16.06 43.95
C LEU A 7 -7.56 -15.81 42.56
N PRO A 8 -8.31 -15.75 41.44
CA PRO A 8 -7.72 -15.40 40.16
C PRO A 8 -7.62 -13.87 40.06
N PHE A 9 -6.53 -13.31 40.56
CA PHE A 9 -6.14 -11.91 40.32
C PHE A 9 -5.34 -11.84 39.02
N ALA A 10 -6.02 -11.97 37.88
CA ALA A 10 -5.38 -11.80 36.58
C ALA A 10 -6.31 -11.09 35.59
N LEU A 11 -6.86 -9.95 36.01
CA LEU A 11 -7.36 -8.94 35.08
C LEU A 11 -6.17 -8.08 34.65
N ALA A 12 -5.25 -8.71 33.92
CA ALA A 12 -4.10 -8.06 33.33
C ALA A 12 -4.61 -7.05 32.29
N THR A 13 -4.62 -5.79 32.69
CA THR A 13 -4.36 -4.61 31.86
C THR A 13 -4.53 -4.85 30.36
N LEU A 14 -5.70 -4.50 29.81
CA LEU A 14 -5.78 -4.07 28.42
C LEU A 14 -4.87 -2.84 28.31
N ALA A 15 -3.60 -3.08 28.01
CA ALA A 15 -2.66 -2.06 27.63
C ALA A 15 -3.22 -1.47 26.34
N LEU A 16 -3.81 -0.29 26.47
CA LEU A 16 -4.11 0.60 25.37
C LEU A 16 -2.77 0.86 24.68
N GLN A 17 -2.42 0.05 23.68
CA GLN A 17 -1.30 0.33 22.79
C GLN A 17 -1.71 1.52 21.93
N ALA A 18 -1.73 2.70 22.54
CA ALA A 18 -1.65 3.95 21.83
C ALA A 18 -0.31 3.91 21.11
N GLN A 19 -0.29 3.41 19.87
CA GLN A 19 0.84 3.61 18.98
C GLN A 19 0.94 5.12 18.77
N ALA A 20 1.73 5.79 19.60
CA ALA A 20 2.29 7.08 19.27
C ALA A 20 3.12 6.84 18.01
N ARG A 21 2.53 7.04 16.83
CA ARG A 21 3.25 7.05 15.57
C ARG A 21 3.99 8.39 15.54
N PRO A 22 5.31 8.45 15.80
CA PRO A 22 6.03 9.69 15.61
C PRO A 22 5.76 10.16 14.19
N ARG A 23 5.13 11.33 14.06
CA ARG A 23 4.82 11.92 12.76
C ARG A 23 6.14 12.45 12.22
N CYS A 24 6.90 11.59 11.55
CA CYS A 24 8.09 12.02 10.82
C CYS A 24 7.64 13.12 9.86
N LYS A 25 8.29 14.29 9.92
CA LYS A 25 8.02 15.40 9.00
C LYS A 25 8.09 14.83 7.59
N SER A 26 6.99 14.93 6.84
CA SER A 26 6.99 14.57 5.43
C SER A 26 8.06 15.41 4.73
N PRO A 27 8.85 14.82 3.81
CA PRO A 27 9.76 15.60 3.00
C PRO A 27 8.97 16.71 2.29
N PRO A 28 9.55 17.92 2.14
CA PRO A 28 8.87 19.01 1.45
C PRO A 28 8.45 18.63 0.02
N ASN A 29 9.18 17.70 -0.61
CA ASN A 29 8.99 17.29 -2.00
C ASN A 29 8.08 16.06 -2.16
N GLY A 30 7.41 15.59 -1.10
CA GLY A 30 6.69 14.32 -1.10
C GLY A 30 7.61 13.10 -0.92
N LYS A 31 7.03 11.89 -0.81
CA LYS A 31 7.79 10.64 -0.56
C LYS A 31 8.10 9.88 -1.85
N ALA A 32 7.10 9.68 -2.69
CA ALA A 32 7.18 8.91 -3.93
C ALA A 32 6.01 9.25 -4.85
N ILE A 33 6.17 8.98 -6.13
CA ILE A 33 5.07 8.88 -7.10
C ILE A 33 4.60 7.43 -7.13
N TYR A 34 3.28 7.23 -7.07
CA TYR A 34 2.67 5.90 -7.13
C TYR A 34 1.93 5.73 -8.46
N MET A 35 2.18 4.62 -9.14
CA MET A 35 1.63 4.32 -10.46
C MET A 35 1.12 2.87 -10.49
N ILE A 36 0.04 2.62 -11.22
CA ILE A 36 -0.42 1.25 -11.49
C ILE A 36 0.39 0.73 -12.68
N SER A 37 0.93 -0.48 -12.54
CA SER A 37 1.62 -1.21 -13.60
C SER A 37 0.93 -2.54 -13.86
N ASN A 38 0.85 -2.91 -15.14
CA ASN A 38 0.36 -4.19 -15.62
C ASN A 38 1.29 -4.67 -16.74
N GLU A 39 2.56 -4.79 -16.38
CA GLU A 39 3.58 -5.42 -17.22
C GLU A 39 3.45 -6.95 -17.10
N LYS A 40 4.52 -7.65 -16.73
CA LYS A 40 4.46 -9.09 -16.42
C LYS A 40 3.52 -9.39 -15.25
N ASP A 41 3.56 -8.55 -14.22
CA ASP A 41 2.81 -8.71 -12.98
C ASP A 41 2.05 -7.41 -12.66
N ASN A 42 0.77 -7.52 -12.29
CA ASN A 42 -0.03 -6.39 -11.86
C ASN A 42 0.46 -5.87 -10.51
N ALA A 43 0.98 -4.65 -10.48
CA ALA A 43 1.63 -4.09 -9.32
C ALA A 43 1.36 -2.59 -9.17
N VAL A 44 1.49 -2.10 -7.93
CA VAL A 44 1.66 -0.66 -7.66
C VAL A 44 3.15 -0.38 -7.61
N LEU A 45 3.63 0.46 -8.53
CA LEU A 45 4.99 0.98 -8.57
C LEU A 45 5.10 2.21 -7.68
N ALA A 46 6.10 2.24 -6.82
CA ALA A 46 6.46 3.41 -6.03
C ALA A 46 7.85 3.91 -6.46
N LEU A 47 7.91 5.10 -7.07
CA LEU A 47 9.14 5.75 -7.50
C LEU A 47 9.51 6.87 -6.51
N PRO A 48 10.60 6.74 -5.74
CA PRO A 48 10.98 7.72 -4.73
C PRO A 48 11.28 9.11 -5.31
N ILE A 49 10.92 10.13 -4.54
CA ILE A 49 11.33 11.52 -4.77
C ILE A 49 12.49 11.82 -3.81
N GLY A 50 13.63 12.21 -4.39
CA GLY A 50 14.83 12.60 -3.67
C GLY A 50 14.67 13.89 -2.89
N LYS A 51 15.63 14.16 -1.99
CA LYS A 51 15.69 15.41 -1.23
C LYS A 51 15.93 16.64 -2.12
N ASP A 52 16.55 16.42 -3.27
CA ASP A 52 16.74 17.38 -4.36
C ASP A 52 15.48 17.57 -5.21
N GLY A 53 14.41 16.81 -4.95
CA GLY A 53 13.15 16.86 -5.69
C GLY A 53 13.18 16.06 -7.01
N LEU A 54 14.28 15.39 -7.30
CA LEU A 54 14.41 14.55 -8.49
C LEU A 54 13.91 13.14 -8.23
N LEU A 55 13.45 12.48 -9.28
CA LEU A 55 13.17 11.04 -9.23
C LEU A 55 14.49 10.28 -9.19
N ALA A 56 14.51 9.13 -8.51
CA ALA A 56 15.66 8.24 -8.45
C ALA A 56 15.42 7.00 -9.34
N PRO A 57 15.85 7.00 -10.62
CA PRO A 57 15.63 5.87 -11.52
C PRO A 57 16.26 4.59 -10.97
N GLY A 58 15.65 3.44 -11.26
CA GLY A 58 16.15 2.13 -10.81
C GLY A 58 15.92 1.83 -9.32
N THR A 59 15.37 2.77 -8.54
CA THR A 59 15.04 2.56 -7.12
C THR A 59 13.55 2.30 -6.88
N ALA A 60 12.78 2.19 -7.97
CA ALA A 60 11.36 1.92 -7.88
C ALA A 60 11.11 0.57 -7.20
N THR A 61 10.11 0.52 -6.32
CA THR A 61 9.65 -0.74 -5.72
C THR A 61 8.30 -1.12 -6.32
N LEU A 62 8.08 -2.41 -6.50
CA LEU A 62 6.83 -2.98 -7.01
C LEU A 62 6.13 -3.70 -5.86
N THR A 63 4.89 -3.32 -5.58
CA THR A 63 4.01 -4.04 -4.66
C THR A 63 2.99 -4.81 -5.48
N ALA A 64 3.09 -6.14 -5.47
CA ALA A 64 2.14 -6.99 -6.18
C ALA A 64 0.72 -6.76 -5.64
N THR A 65 -0.24 -6.59 -6.56
CA THR A 65 -1.65 -6.43 -6.19
C THR A 65 -2.35 -7.77 -5.94
N GLY A 66 -1.79 -8.87 -6.46
CA GLY A 66 -2.46 -10.18 -6.50
C GLY A 66 -3.62 -10.26 -7.48
N GLY A 67 -3.93 -9.17 -8.20
CA GLY A 67 -4.96 -9.14 -9.22
C GLY A 67 -4.51 -9.79 -10.53
N THR A 68 -5.43 -10.44 -11.22
CA THR A 68 -5.20 -11.01 -12.57
C THR A 68 -5.26 -9.95 -13.67
N GLY A 69 -5.69 -8.73 -13.34
CA GLY A 69 -5.94 -7.67 -14.32
C GLY A 69 -7.12 -8.00 -15.24
N MET A 70 -7.46 -7.06 -16.12
CA MET A 70 -8.39 -7.23 -17.24
C MET A 70 -7.93 -6.36 -18.40
N THR A 71 -8.23 -6.79 -19.62
CA THR A 71 -7.96 -6.02 -20.84
C THR A 71 -9.27 -5.45 -21.37
N GLY A 72 -9.29 -4.16 -21.65
CA GLY A 72 -10.39 -3.54 -22.39
C GLY A 72 -10.54 -4.12 -23.79
N VAL A 73 -11.75 -4.05 -24.34
CA VAL A 73 -12.05 -4.52 -25.70
C VAL A 73 -12.46 -3.36 -26.60
N ASP A 74 -12.16 -3.47 -27.89
CA ASP A 74 -12.56 -2.51 -28.91
C ASP A 74 -14.03 -2.73 -29.35
N SER A 75 -14.50 -1.93 -30.30
CA SER A 75 -15.86 -2.05 -30.84
C SER A 75 -16.13 -3.35 -31.60
N LYS A 76 -15.09 -4.14 -31.89
CA LYS A 76 -15.16 -5.45 -32.56
C LYS A 76 -15.04 -6.61 -31.57
N GLY A 77 -14.99 -6.30 -30.26
CA GLY A 77 -14.83 -7.29 -29.20
C GLY A 77 -13.41 -7.85 -29.08
N GLN A 78 -12.42 -7.22 -29.73
CA GLN A 78 -11.03 -7.66 -29.67
C GLN A 78 -10.27 -6.92 -28.57
N PRO A 79 -9.22 -7.52 -27.98
CA PRO A 79 -8.37 -6.83 -27.01
C PRO A 79 -7.87 -5.48 -27.55
N ALA A 80 -8.07 -4.40 -26.78
CA ALA A 80 -7.72 -3.04 -27.15
C ALA A 80 -6.21 -2.75 -27.00
N VAL A 81 -5.36 -3.60 -27.58
CA VAL A 81 -3.90 -3.41 -27.54
C VAL A 81 -3.48 -2.24 -28.45
N PRO A 82 -2.46 -1.44 -28.06
CA PRO A 82 -1.58 -1.63 -26.90
C PRO A 82 -2.12 -1.06 -25.58
N ASP A 83 -3.14 -0.20 -25.62
CA ASP A 83 -3.71 0.43 -24.42
C ASP A 83 -4.87 -0.38 -23.84
N ALA A 84 -4.51 -1.54 -23.27
CA ALA A 84 -5.48 -2.46 -22.68
C ALA A 84 -6.14 -1.92 -21.38
N LEU A 85 -5.73 -0.76 -20.86
CA LEU A 85 -5.95 -0.36 -19.46
C LEU A 85 -6.62 1.00 -19.28
N PHE A 86 -7.43 1.42 -20.25
CA PHE A 86 -8.12 2.72 -20.30
C PHE A 86 -9.20 2.97 -19.21
N SER A 87 -9.30 2.14 -18.17
CA SER A 87 -10.32 2.26 -17.12
C SER A 87 -9.81 1.86 -15.73
N GLN A 88 -8.55 2.18 -15.40
CA GLN A 88 -8.02 1.97 -14.05
C GLN A 88 -8.41 3.13 -13.12
N SER A 89 -8.91 2.81 -11.92
CA SER A 89 -9.21 3.80 -10.88
C SER A 89 -7.92 4.34 -10.23
N SER A 90 -8.05 5.36 -9.37
CA SER A 90 -6.91 5.96 -8.67
C SER A 90 -6.38 5.11 -7.51
N VAL A 91 -5.07 5.13 -7.28
CA VAL A 91 -4.44 4.55 -6.08
C VAL A 91 -4.62 5.50 -4.89
N THR A 92 -5.07 4.98 -3.76
CA THR A 92 -5.11 5.72 -2.48
C THR A 92 -4.09 5.16 -1.51
N ILE A 93 -3.33 6.04 -0.85
CA ILE A 93 -2.37 5.65 0.18
C ILE A 93 -3.04 5.75 1.56
N ALA A 94 -3.25 4.61 2.21
CA ALA A 94 -3.81 4.57 3.56
C ALA A 94 -2.79 5.05 4.61
N GLY A 95 -3.28 5.74 5.66
CA GLY A 95 -2.48 6.08 6.83
C GLY A 95 -1.45 7.21 6.65
N ASN A 96 -1.51 7.94 5.53
CA ASN A 96 -0.65 9.06 5.24
C ASN A 96 -1.44 10.38 5.41
N VAL A 97 -1.56 10.85 6.66
CA VAL A 97 -2.08 12.18 7.03
C VAL A 97 -1.00 13.05 7.63
#